data_AF-A0A5D3AVX8-F1
#
_entry.id   AF-A0A5D3AVX8-F1
#
_cell.length_a   1.000
_cell.length_b   1.000
_cell.length_c   1.000
_cell.angle_alpha   90.00
_cell.angle_beta   90.00
_cell.angle_gamma   90.00
#
_symmetry.space_group_name_H-M   'P 1'
#
loop_
_entity.id
_entity.type
_entity.pdbx_description
1 polymer ?
#
loop_
_entity_poly.entity_id
_entity_poly.type
_entity_poly.pdbx_seq_one_letter_code
_entity_poly.pdbx_strand_id
1 'polypeptide(L)'
;MPSTATLYGLLSNILDNSSNSGRHRSSTNISDGLKRIRRLVLTEGIPEVPGKPPLRARIWKLMLKVDTLNAEDYLRWVSMGPSSDSHKIKNDTFRTLATDTQFKGKVKEDMLIRLLEAFVWKITSTESEDDTQPFKYVQGMNVLSAPFLFTMPSQLEAFACFSTFIENGCPLYVQPSLKGVHEGLKLLDRCLEIVDPELYDRLASKNLKAEIYAFPSVMTLCACTPPLEEVLQLWDFLLCFGLHLNILCVIAQLLLIKQDLMESPSPMKILRTFPPLQARPVIGVTVALVKDIPEDLYRELVAHPYAV
;
A
#
# COMPACT_ATOMS: atom_id res chain seq x y z
N MET A 1 11.67 7.81 -24.24
CA MET A 1 10.59 7.99 -23.26
C MET A 1 9.74 9.18 -23.68
N PRO A 2 8.41 9.14 -23.54
CA PRO A 2 7.56 10.31 -23.78
C PRO A 2 7.88 11.44 -22.79
N SER A 3 7.64 12.70 -23.18
CA SER A 3 7.77 13.82 -22.22
C SER A 3 6.72 13.72 -21.12
N THR A 4 6.99 14.29 -19.93
CA THR A 4 6.05 14.32 -18.79
C THR A 4 4.68 14.90 -19.18
N ALA A 5 4.66 15.96 -20.00
CA ALA A 5 3.42 16.56 -20.49
C ALA A 5 2.66 15.65 -21.47
N THR A 6 3.37 14.95 -22.36
CA THR A 6 2.78 13.97 -23.28
C THR A 6 2.17 12.80 -22.50
N LEU A 7 2.89 12.26 -21.52
CA LEU A 7 2.42 11.17 -20.67
C LEU A 7 1.18 11.58 -19.88
N TYR A 8 1.17 12.79 -19.32
CA TYR A 8 0.00 13.35 -18.64
C TYR A 8 -1.21 13.39 -19.59
N GLY A 9 -1.05 13.91 -20.80
CA GLY A 9 -2.12 13.96 -21.80
C GLY A 9 -2.66 12.58 -22.16
N LEU A 10 -1.79 11.59 -22.32
CA LEU A 10 -2.20 10.20 -22.60
C LEU A 10 -3.04 9.61 -21.46
N LEU A 11 -2.57 9.72 -20.21
CA LEU A 11 -3.29 9.19 -19.05
C LEU A 11 -4.60 9.95 -18.81
N SER A 12 -4.59 11.28 -18.87
CA SER A 12 -5.80 12.09 -18.73
C SER A 12 -6.84 11.69 -19.77
N ASN A 13 -6.46 11.56 -21.04
CA ASN A 13 -7.37 11.14 -22.10
C ASN A 13 -7.98 9.76 -21.83
N ILE A 14 -7.23 8.79 -21.30
CA ILE A 14 -7.78 7.46 -20.97
C ILE A 14 -8.79 7.59 -19.81
N LEU A 15 -8.47 8.40 -18.79
CA LEU A 15 -9.33 8.62 -17.62
C LEU A 15 -10.60 9.41 -17.96
N ASP A 16 -10.49 10.47 -18.76
CA ASP A 16 -11.59 11.35 -19.18
C ASP A 16 -12.52 10.61 -20.14
N ASN A 17 -11.95 9.78 -21.01
CA ASN A 17 -12.76 8.85 -21.76
C ASN A 17 -13.51 7.95 -20.76
N SER A 18 -12.86 7.32 -19.79
CA SER A 18 -13.52 6.45 -18.81
C SER A 18 -14.69 7.11 -18.05
N SER A 19 -14.66 8.43 -17.84
CA SER A 19 -15.71 9.18 -17.10
C SER A 19 -16.88 9.72 -17.94
N ASN A 20 -16.79 9.80 -19.27
CA ASN A 20 -17.89 10.34 -20.09
C ASN A 20 -19.01 9.31 -20.28
N SER A 21 -20.06 9.46 -19.47
CA SER A 21 -21.30 8.67 -19.34
C SER A 21 -22.25 8.64 -20.55
N GLY A 22 -21.73 8.61 -21.78
CA GLY A 22 -22.54 8.48 -22.99
C GLY A 22 -22.64 7.03 -23.47
N ARG A 23 -23.81 6.39 -23.25
CA ARG A 23 -24.38 5.19 -23.90
C ARG A 23 -23.42 4.04 -24.31
N HIS A 24 -23.60 2.89 -23.67
CA HIS A 24 -23.05 1.56 -24.04
C HIS A 24 -21.59 1.54 -24.50
N ARG A 25 -20.67 1.53 -23.53
CA ARG A 25 -19.33 1.00 -23.79
C ARG A 25 -19.31 -0.50 -23.64
N SER A 26 -18.68 -1.19 -24.59
CA SER A 26 -18.36 -2.59 -24.41
C SER A 26 -17.42 -2.76 -23.22
N SER A 27 -17.59 -3.83 -22.46
CA SER A 27 -16.69 -4.25 -21.38
C SER A 27 -15.22 -4.32 -21.85
N THR A 28 -15.02 -4.67 -23.12
CA THR A 28 -13.72 -4.70 -23.81
C THR A 28 -13.00 -3.34 -23.76
N ASN A 29 -13.69 -2.23 -24.06
CA ASN A 29 -13.08 -0.90 -24.07
C ASN A 29 -12.60 -0.45 -22.67
N ILE A 30 -13.33 -0.82 -21.62
CA ILE A 30 -12.96 -0.52 -20.23
C ILE A 30 -11.74 -1.35 -19.83
N SER A 31 -11.76 -2.64 -20.13
CA SER A 31 -10.61 -3.54 -19.92
C SER A 31 -9.35 -3.01 -20.62
N ASP A 32 -9.47 -2.56 -21.86
CA ASP A 32 -8.32 -2.06 -22.62
C ASP A 32 -7.79 -0.72 -22.07
N GLY A 33 -8.67 0.17 -21.61
CA GLY A 33 -8.28 1.38 -20.89
C GLY A 33 -7.48 1.07 -19.62
N LEU A 34 -7.96 0.14 -18.80
CA LEU A 34 -7.27 -0.29 -17.58
C LEU A 34 -5.92 -0.94 -17.87
N LYS A 35 -5.83 -1.81 -18.89
CA LYS A 35 -4.56 -2.41 -19.34
C LYS A 35 -3.55 -1.35 -19.76
N ARG A 36 -4.00 -0.31 -20.48
CA ARG A 36 -3.14 0.80 -20.90
C ARG A 36 -2.66 1.64 -19.72
N ILE A 37 -3.53 1.95 -18.75
CA ILE A 37 -3.13 2.66 -17.52
C ILE A 37 -2.08 1.83 -16.78
N ARG A 38 -2.34 0.55 -16.50
CA ARG A 38 -1.40 -0.35 -15.80
C ARG A 38 -0.04 -0.39 -16.49
N ARG A 39 -0.02 -0.53 -17.82
CA ARG A 39 1.21 -0.52 -18.61
C ARG A 39 1.98 0.80 -18.41
N LEU A 40 1.31 1.95 -18.55
CA LEU A 40 1.95 3.26 -18.39
C LEU A 40 2.46 3.49 -16.97
N VAL A 41 1.70 3.10 -15.94
CA VAL A 41 2.14 3.17 -14.54
C VAL A 41 3.40 2.33 -14.34
N LEU A 42 3.43 1.10 -14.88
CA LEU A 42 4.58 0.22 -14.74
C LEU A 42 5.84 0.76 -15.45
N THR A 43 5.70 1.21 -16.70
CA THR A 43 6.86 1.60 -17.52
C THR A 43 7.29 3.04 -17.28
N GLU A 44 6.34 3.97 -17.16
CA GLU A 44 6.60 5.41 -17.12
C GLU A 44 6.22 6.07 -15.78
N GLY A 45 5.44 5.41 -14.92
CA GLY A 45 4.93 5.98 -13.67
C GLY A 45 3.82 7.00 -13.90
N ILE A 46 3.32 7.60 -12.81
CA ILE A 46 2.31 8.65 -12.88
C ILE A 46 3.01 10.02 -12.86
N PRO A 47 2.89 10.83 -13.93
CA PRO A 47 3.55 12.13 -13.99
C PRO A 47 2.85 13.15 -13.10
N GLU A 48 3.64 13.98 -12.44
CA GLU A 48 3.18 15.21 -11.80
C GLU A 48 3.55 16.40 -12.69
N VAL A 49 2.55 17.23 -13.02
CA VAL A 49 2.71 18.40 -13.88
C VAL A 49 2.20 19.63 -13.14
N PRO A 50 3.05 20.63 -12.85
CA PRO A 50 2.63 21.87 -12.20
C PRO A 50 1.45 22.53 -12.93
N GLY A 51 0.46 23.00 -12.17
CA GLY A 51 -0.74 23.64 -12.71
C GLY A 51 -1.76 22.70 -13.36
N LYS A 52 -1.54 21.38 -13.32
CA LYS A 52 -2.50 20.38 -13.78
C LYS A 52 -3.09 19.58 -12.61
N PRO A 53 -4.36 19.13 -12.70
CA PRO A 53 -4.95 18.26 -11.68
C PRO A 53 -4.14 16.96 -11.50
N PRO A 54 -3.87 16.52 -10.25
CA PRO A 54 -3.14 15.28 -9.98
C PRO A 54 -3.84 14.05 -10.56
N LEU A 55 -3.13 13.25 -11.34
CA LEU A 55 -3.67 12.02 -11.92
C LEU A 55 -3.67 10.86 -10.91
N ARG A 56 -2.74 10.86 -9.94
CA ARG A 56 -2.59 9.78 -8.95
C ARG A 56 -3.89 9.50 -8.20
N ALA A 57 -4.52 10.55 -7.65
CA ALA A 57 -5.80 10.42 -6.96
C ALA A 57 -6.90 9.78 -7.83
N ARG A 58 -6.97 10.15 -9.12
CA ARG A 58 -7.94 9.57 -10.06
C ARG A 58 -7.66 8.10 -10.35
N ILE A 59 -6.38 7.76 -10.56
CA ILE A 59 -5.95 6.39 -10.87
C ILE A 59 -6.16 5.48 -9.65
N TRP A 60 -5.82 5.93 -8.44
CA TRP A 60 -6.01 5.15 -7.22
C TRP A 60 -7.48 4.84 -6.97
N LYS A 61 -8.37 5.84 -7.07
CA LYS A 61 -9.82 5.63 -6.99
C LYS A 61 -10.31 4.61 -8.02
N LEU A 62 -9.83 4.71 -9.26
CA LEU A 62 -10.17 3.77 -10.32
C LEU A 62 -9.71 2.34 -10.01
N MET A 63 -8.48 2.16 -9.53
CA MET A 63 -7.92 0.83 -9.21
C MET A 63 -8.60 0.21 -7.98
N LEU A 64 -8.97 1.03 -7.00
CA LEU A 64 -9.76 0.62 -5.84
C LEU A 64 -11.26 0.47 -6.15
N LYS A 65 -11.70 0.85 -7.36
CA LYS A 65 -13.12 0.86 -7.77
C LYS A 65 -14.00 1.72 -6.85
N VAL A 66 -13.46 2.84 -6.38
CA VAL A 66 -14.21 3.86 -5.63
C VAL A 66 -14.98 4.72 -6.66
N ASP A 67 -16.24 4.38 -6.88
CA ASP A 67 -17.13 5.04 -7.83
C ASP A 67 -18.14 5.99 -7.17
N THR A 68 -18.38 5.80 -5.88
CA THR A 68 -19.36 6.55 -5.09
C THR A 68 -18.73 7.06 -3.80
N LEU A 69 -19.17 8.25 -3.37
CA LEU A 69 -18.77 8.87 -2.12
C LEU A 69 -20.02 9.12 -1.29
N ASN A 70 -20.12 8.48 -0.13
CA ASN A 70 -21.22 8.74 0.81
C ASN A 70 -20.77 9.75 1.88
N ALA A 71 -21.06 11.03 1.64
CA ALA A 71 -20.72 12.09 2.58
C ALA A 71 -21.54 12.01 3.87
N GLU A 72 -22.79 11.55 3.80
CA GLU A 72 -23.68 11.46 4.96
C GLU A 72 -23.17 10.41 5.95
N ASP A 73 -22.85 9.21 5.46
CA ASP A 73 -22.28 8.16 6.31
C ASP A 73 -20.93 8.60 6.90
N TYR A 74 -20.06 9.21 6.09
CA TYR A 74 -18.77 9.71 6.57
C TYR A 74 -18.93 10.74 7.69
N LEU A 75 -19.81 11.73 7.51
CA LEU A 75 -20.09 12.73 8.53
C LEU A 75 -20.72 12.12 9.78
N ARG A 76 -21.59 11.11 9.62
CA ARG A 76 -22.14 10.35 10.74
C ARG A 76 -21.02 9.71 11.55
N TRP A 77 -20.09 8.97 10.94
CA TRP A 77 -18.98 8.34 11.67
C TRP A 77 -18.03 9.36 12.30
N VAL A 78 -17.74 10.48 11.63
CA VAL A 78 -16.95 11.57 12.22
C VAL A 78 -17.65 12.17 13.44
N SER A 79 -18.98 12.31 13.41
CA SER A 79 -19.76 12.88 14.51
C SER A 79 -19.79 12.01 15.78
N MET A 80 -19.49 10.70 15.66
CA MET A 80 -19.39 9.79 16.81
C MET A 80 -18.21 10.13 17.74
N GLY A 81 -17.22 10.87 17.26
CA GLY A 81 -16.10 11.34 18.07
C GLY A 81 -15.12 10.22 18.48
N PRO A 82 -14.42 10.36 19.62
CA PRO A 82 -13.44 9.38 20.09
C PRO A 82 -14.04 7.99 20.34
N SER A 83 -13.46 6.95 19.74
CA SER A 83 -13.77 5.54 20.00
C SER A 83 -13.05 4.99 21.24
N SER A 84 -13.29 3.72 21.57
CA SER A 84 -12.55 3.01 22.62
C SER A 84 -11.05 2.90 22.36
N ASP A 85 -10.61 3.02 21.09
CA ASP A 85 -9.20 2.96 20.71
C ASP A 85 -8.54 4.35 20.57
N SER A 86 -9.25 5.44 20.89
CA SER A 86 -8.77 6.82 20.67
C SER A 86 -7.39 7.12 21.26
N HIS A 87 -7.09 6.57 22.43
CA HIS A 87 -5.78 6.73 23.06
C HIS A 87 -4.65 6.08 22.23
N LYS A 88 -4.88 4.90 21.65
CA LYS A 88 -3.91 4.23 20.76
C LYS A 88 -3.76 5.01 19.46
N ILE A 89 -4.88 5.44 18.88
CA ILE A 89 -4.89 6.25 17.65
C ILE A 89 -4.02 7.49 17.86
N LYS A 90 -4.25 8.28 18.91
CA LYS A 90 -3.47 9.49 19.21
C LYS A 90 -1.97 9.21 19.39
N ASN A 91 -1.62 8.14 20.11
CA ASN A 91 -0.21 7.77 20.32
C ASN A 91 0.50 7.41 19.02
N ASP A 92 -0.22 6.84 18.05
CA ASP A 92 0.32 6.48 16.75
C ASP A 92 0.34 7.66 15.77
N THR A 93 -0.71 8.47 15.74
CA THR A 93 -0.82 9.62 14.82
C THR A 93 0.25 10.66 15.09
N PHE A 94 0.56 10.95 16.35
CA PHE A 94 1.58 11.94 16.74
C PHE A 94 2.97 11.65 16.11
N ARG A 95 3.32 10.37 15.98
CA ARG A 95 4.61 9.91 15.45
C ARG A 95 4.58 9.51 13.97
N THR A 96 3.42 9.60 13.30
CA THR A 96 3.26 9.15 11.90
C THR A 96 4.01 10.06 10.95
N LEU A 97 4.99 9.49 10.23
CA LEU A 97 5.83 10.22 9.25
C LEU A 97 6.37 11.54 9.82
N ALA A 98 6.72 11.54 11.12
CA ALA A 98 7.00 12.76 11.86
C ALA A 98 8.25 13.53 11.36
N THR A 99 9.12 12.90 10.59
CA THR A 99 10.31 13.53 10.00
C THR A 99 10.10 14.02 8.57
N ASP A 100 8.96 13.71 7.94
CA ASP A 100 8.66 14.10 6.56
C ASP A 100 7.97 15.48 6.51
N THR A 101 8.70 16.48 6.00
CA THR A 101 8.24 17.88 5.98
C THR A 101 7.15 18.13 4.94
N GLN A 102 7.20 17.44 3.80
CA GLN A 102 6.20 17.56 2.74
C GLN A 102 4.86 16.98 3.23
N PHE A 103 4.92 15.82 3.88
CA PHE A 103 3.77 15.19 4.52
C PHE A 103 3.15 16.13 5.56
N LYS A 104 3.94 16.63 6.52
CA LYS A 104 3.47 17.57 7.56
C LYS A 104 2.90 18.88 6.99
N GLY A 105 3.38 19.31 5.82
CA GLY A 105 2.84 20.45 5.09
C GLY A 105 1.37 20.24 4.72
N LYS A 106 1.01 19.03 4.27
CA LYS A 106 -0.30 18.70 3.70
C LYS A 106 -1.24 17.95 4.64
N VAL A 107 -0.72 17.05 5.46
CA VAL A 107 -1.49 16.17 6.34
C VAL A 107 -1.22 16.55 7.79
N LYS A 108 -2.30 16.95 8.47
CA LYS A 108 -2.28 17.31 9.89
C LYS A 108 -2.70 16.11 10.73
N GLU A 109 -2.25 16.09 11.99
CA GLU A 109 -2.54 14.98 12.90
C GLU A 109 -4.05 14.76 13.08
N ASP A 110 -4.84 15.84 13.16
CA ASP A 110 -6.30 15.78 13.29
C ASP A 110 -6.97 15.13 12.07
N MET A 111 -6.34 15.18 10.88
CA MET A 111 -6.83 14.47 9.69
C MET A 111 -6.64 12.96 9.83
N LEU A 112 -5.50 12.51 10.36
CA LEU A 112 -5.24 11.10 10.65
C LEU A 112 -6.21 10.59 11.71
N ILE A 113 -6.35 11.33 12.82
CA ILE A 113 -7.28 10.98 13.91
C ILE A 113 -8.71 10.87 13.36
N ARG A 114 -9.22 11.89 12.65
CA ARG A 114 -10.58 11.84 12.09
C ARG A 114 -10.81 10.66 11.16
N LEU A 115 -9.86 10.36 10.27
CA LEU A 115 -9.99 9.25 9.34
C LEU A 115 -10.02 7.90 10.08
N LEU A 116 -9.10 7.68 11.02
CA LEU A 116 -8.99 6.42 11.76
C LEU A 116 -10.18 6.20 12.70
N GLU A 117 -10.62 7.23 13.43
CA GLU A 117 -11.79 7.15 14.30
C GLU A 117 -13.06 6.85 13.48
N ALA A 118 -13.27 7.56 12.36
CA ALA A 118 -14.40 7.29 11.48
C ALA A 118 -14.35 5.86 10.92
N PHE A 119 -13.16 5.32 10.65
CA PHE A 119 -13.01 3.96 10.15
C PHE A 119 -13.35 2.92 11.23
N VAL A 120 -12.91 3.13 12.47
CA VAL A 120 -13.30 2.27 13.62
C VAL A 120 -14.82 2.26 13.75
N TRP A 121 -15.47 3.43 13.75
CA TRP A 121 -16.93 3.51 13.84
C TRP A 121 -17.65 2.85 12.68
N LYS A 122 -17.13 2.98 11.45
CA LYS A 122 -17.66 2.29 10.28
C LYS A 122 -17.70 0.79 10.50
N ILE A 123 -16.55 0.18 10.80
CA ILE A 123 -16.45 -1.28 10.92
C ILE A 123 -17.31 -1.79 12.08
N THR A 124 -17.22 -1.15 13.25
CA THR A 124 -18.05 -1.53 14.40
C THR A 124 -19.56 -1.37 14.15
N SER A 125 -19.98 -0.45 13.27
CA SER A 125 -21.40 -0.30 12.90
C SER A 125 -21.88 -1.36 11.90
N THR A 126 -20.95 -2.02 11.21
CA THR A 126 -21.26 -3.06 10.20
C THR A 126 -21.07 -4.48 10.71
N GLU A 127 -20.39 -4.65 11.85
CA GLU A 127 -20.27 -5.95 12.54
C GLU A 127 -21.64 -6.45 13.02
N SER A 128 -21.86 -7.74 12.85
CA SER A 128 -23.07 -8.41 13.29
C SER A 128 -22.99 -8.73 14.79
N GLU A 129 -24.14 -8.83 15.47
CA GLU A 129 -24.17 -9.20 16.91
C GLU A 129 -23.54 -10.59 17.19
N ASP A 130 -23.41 -11.43 16.15
CA ASP A 130 -22.77 -12.76 16.19
C ASP A 130 -21.24 -12.74 16.00
N ASP A 131 -20.63 -11.56 15.75
CA ASP A 131 -19.18 -11.47 15.59
C ASP A 131 -18.46 -11.70 16.92
N THR A 132 -17.78 -12.85 17.03
CA THR A 132 -17.12 -13.32 18.25
C THR A 132 -16.02 -12.41 18.78
N GLN A 133 -15.51 -11.47 17.96
CA GLN A 133 -14.56 -10.44 18.40
C GLN A 133 -14.85 -9.10 17.69
N PRO A 134 -15.06 -8.00 18.44
CA PRO A 134 -15.24 -6.69 17.84
C PRO A 134 -13.94 -6.19 17.23
N PHE A 135 -14.05 -5.47 16.12
CA PHE A 135 -12.93 -4.78 15.50
C PHE A 135 -12.22 -3.85 16.48
N LYS A 136 -10.90 -3.81 16.39
CA LYS A 136 -10.07 -2.89 17.17
C LYS A 136 -9.02 -2.28 16.26
N TYR A 137 -8.72 -1.01 16.51
CA TYR A 137 -7.59 -0.36 15.86
C TYR A 137 -6.29 -1.13 16.14
N VAL A 138 -5.52 -1.38 15.08
CA VAL A 138 -4.19 -2.00 15.15
C VAL A 138 -3.12 -1.02 14.70
N GLN A 139 -1.99 -1.03 15.42
CA GLN A 139 -0.83 -0.22 15.08
C GLN A 139 -0.37 -0.51 13.63
N GLY A 140 -0.09 0.54 12.87
CA GLY A 140 0.25 0.45 11.44
C GLY A 140 -0.85 1.00 10.54
N MET A 141 -2.11 1.00 10.99
CA MET A 141 -3.22 1.61 10.25
C MET A 141 -3.00 3.11 10.02
N ASN A 142 -2.42 3.82 10.99
CA ASN A 142 -2.00 5.21 10.84
C ASN A 142 -1.05 5.41 9.66
N VAL A 143 -0.07 4.50 9.49
CA VAL A 143 0.89 4.56 8.39
C VAL A 143 0.23 4.18 7.06
N LEU A 144 -0.66 3.17 7.04
CA LEU A 144 -1.43 2.79 5.85
C LEU A 144 -2.39 3.89 5.38
N SER A 145 -2.93 4.70 6.30
CA SER A 145 -3.84 5.80 5.97
C SER A 145 -3.13 7.02 5.38
N ALA A 146 -1.85 7.21 5.71
CA ALA A 146 -1.09 8.41 5.37
C ALA A 146 -0.95 8.64 3.84
N PRO A 147 -0.62 7.63 3.00
CA PRO A 147 -0.57 7.80 1.55
C PRO A 147 -1.90 8.29 0.95
N PHE A 148 -3.05 7.86 1.49
CA PHE A 148 -4.36 8.29 1.02
C PHE A 148 -4.66 9.75 1.39
N LEU A 149 -4.40 10.14 2.64
CA LEU A 149 -4.56 11.54 3.08
C LEU A 149 -3.63 12.50 2.34
N PHE A 150 -2.43 12.04 2.02
CA PHE A 150 -1.48 12.82 1.24
C PHE A 150 -1.91 12.94 -0.23
N THR A 151 -2.49 11.88 -0.82
CA THR A 151 -2.79 11.84 -2.25
C THR A 151 -4.14 12.46 -2.61
N MET A 152 -5.18 12.18 -1.82
CA MET A 152 -6.55 12.55 -2.17
C MET A 152 -6.80 14.05 -1.99
N PRO A 153 -7.68 14.66 -2.82
CA PRO A 153 -7.96 16.09 -2.72
C PRO A 153 -8.89 16.45 -1.56
N SER A 154 -9.63 15.48 -0.99
CA SER A 154 -10.49 15.67 0.17
C SER A 154 -10.35 14.54 1.20
N GLN A 155 -10.69 14.82 2.47
CA GLN A 155 -10.72 13.80 3.53
C GLN A 155 -11.80 12.73 3.28
N LEU A 156 -12.93 13.09 2.67
CA LEU A 156 -13.97 12.15 2.27
C LEU A 156 -13.44 11.13 1.26
N GLU A 157 -12.70 11.58 0.24
CA GLU A 157 -12.08 10.69 -0.74
C GLU A 157 -10.97 9.84 -0.14
N ALA A 158 -10.14 10.42 0.74
CA ALA A 158 -9.12 9.68 1.48
C ALA A 158 -9.74 8.56 2.31
N PHE A 159 -10.81 8.86 3.04
CA PHE A 159 -11.55 7.89 3.84
C PHE A 159 -12.17 6.78 2.97
N ALA A 160 -12.84 7.14 1.87
CA ALA A 160 -13.43 6.16 0.96
C ALA A 160 -12.38 5.21 0.36
N CYS A 161 -11.22 5.76 -0.07
CA CYS A 161 -10.12 4.96 -0.60
C CYS A 161 -9.50 4.07 0.47
N PHE A 162 -9.19 4.61 1.65
CA PHE A 162 -8.62 3.84 2.75
C PHE A 162 -9.54 2.72 3.20
N SER A 163 -10.83 3.00 3.38
CA SER A 163 -11.81 2.00 3.80
C SER A 163 -11.88 0.86 2.79
N THR A 164 -12.09 1.20 1.51
CA THR A 164 -12.14 0.23 0.41
C THR A 164 -10.85 -0.59 0.29
N PHE A 165 -9.71 0.05 0.48
CA PHE A 165 -8.40 -0.60 0.46
C PHE A 165 -8.25 -1.63 1.60
N ILE A 166 -8.69 -1.30 2.81
CA ILE A 166 -8.64 -2.24 3.92
C ILE A 166 -9.66 -3.37 3.74
N GLU A 167 -10.92 -3.04 3.49
CA GLU A 167 -12.01 -4.02 3.40
C GLU A 167 -11.83 -4.99 2.23
N ASN A 168 -11.39 -4.50 1.08
CA ASN A 168 -11.33 -5.28 -0.17
C ASN A 168 -9.90 -5.53 -0.67
N GLY A 169 -8.87 -4.97 -0.02
CA GLY A 169 -7.47 -5.07 -0.44
C GLY A 169 -6.56 -5.82 0.54
N CYS A 170 -6.76 -5.66 1.84
CA CYS A 170 -5.95 -6.38 2.84
C CYS A 170 -6.66 -6.52 4.20
N PRO A 171 -7.88 -7.12 4.26
CA PRO A 171 -8.65 -7.20 5.49
C PRO A 171 -7.90 -7.95 6.61
N LEU A 172 -7.07 -8.94 6.27
CA LEU A 172 -6.29 -9.70 7.26
C LEU A 172 -5.07 -8.95 7.83
N TYR A 173 -4.76 -7.77 7.30
CA TYR A 173 -3.65 -6.92 7.78
C TYR A 173 -4.05 -6.04 8.97
N VAL A 174 -5.34 -5.85 9.21
CA VAL A 174 -5.84 -4.97 10.29
C VAL A 174 -6.65 -5.72 11.35
N GLN A 175 -6.68 -7.05 11.28
CA GLN A 175 -7.25 -7.87 12.34
C GLN A 175 -6.33 -7.89 13.57
N PRO A 176 -6.86 -8.06 14.79
CA PRO A 176 -6.04 -8.11 16.01
C PRO A 176 -4.89 -9.12 15.96
N SER A 177 -5.07 -10.24 15.25
CA SER A 177 -4.05 -11.29 15.09
C SER A 177 -3.05 -11.03 13.96
N LEU A 178 -3.24 -9.99 13.14
CA LEU A 178 -2.37 -9.66 12.00
C LEU A 178 -2.06 -10.87 11.08
N LYS A 179 -3.05 -11.74 10.87
CA LYS A 179 -2.86 -13.03 10.18
C LYS A 179 -2.23 -12.86 8.81
N GLY A 180 -2.69 -11.88 8.03
CA GLY A 180 -2.14 -11.60 6.71
C GLY A 180 -0.69 -11.13 6.76
N VAL A 181 -0.31 -10.35 7.77
CA VAL A 181 1.07 -9.88 7.95
C VAL A 181 2.00 -11.04 8.29
N HIS A 182 1.62 -11.87 9.27
CA HIS A 182 2.43 -13.03 9.66
C HIS A 182 2.56 -14.04 8.53
N GLU A 183 1.48 -14.29 7.77
CA GLU A 183 1.55 -15.17 6.61
C GLU A 183 2.44 -14.58 5.50
N GLY A 184 2.31 -13.27 5.22
CA GLY A 184 3.20 -12.56 4.30
C GLY A 184 4.68 -12.67 4.68
N LEU A 185 5.01 -12.65 5.97
CA LEU A 185 6.39 -12.81 6.46
C LEU A 185 6.93 -14.23 6.25
N LYS A 186 6.11 -15.27 6.46
CA LYS A 186 6.50 -16.65 6.13
C LYS A 186 6.71 -16.83 4.62
N LEU A 187 5.81 -16.26 3.83
CA LEU A 187 5.91 -16.28 2.37
C LEU A 187 7.16 -15.54 1.88
N LEU A 188 7.57 -14.46 2.58
CA LEU A 188 8.82 -13.77 2.30
C LEU A 188 10.03 -14.69 2.42
N ASP A 189 10.17 -15.39 3.55
CA ASP A 189 11.28 -16.32 3.77
C ASP A 189 11.30 -17.43 2.71
N ARG A 190 10.13 -18.03 2.39
CA ARG A 190 10.00 -19.06 1.34
C ARG A 190 10.35 -18.54 -0.06
N CYS A 191 9.89 -17.34 -0.40
CA CYS A 191 10.21 -16.74 -1.70
C CYS A 191 11.71 -16.40 -1.79
N LEU A 192 12.31 -15.87 -0.72
CA LEU A 192 13.72 -15.53 -0.66
C LEU A 192 14.61 -16.77 -0.84
N GLU A 193 14.27 -17.87 -0.17
CA GLU A 193 14.97 -19.16 -0.31
C GLU A 193 15.00 -19.65 -1.76
N ILE A 194 13.93 -19.43 -2.53
CA ILE A 194 13.85 -19.82 -3.93
C ILE A 194 14.66 -18.90 -4.84
N VAL A 195 14.50 -17.57 -4.69
CA VAL A 195 15.06 -16.61 -5.65
C VAL A 195 16.52 -16.26 -5.36
N ASP A 196 16.96 -16.36 -4.11
CA ASP A 196 18.36 -16.15 -3.70
C ASP A 196 18.72 -17.01 -2.47
N PRO A 197 18.99 -18.31 -2.67
CA PRO A 197 19.34 -19.24 -1.58
C PRO A 197 20.56 -18.78 -0.77
N GLU A 198 21.54 -18.15 -1.42
CA GLU A 198 22.76 -17.67 -0.77
C GLU A 198 22.45 -16.57 0.25
N LEU A 199 21.63 -15.59 -0.13
CA LEU A 199 21.20 -14.53 0.79
C LEU A 199 20.31 -15.09 1.90
N TYR A 200 19.41 -16.02 1.57
CA TYR A 200 18.58 -16.71 2.55
C TYR A 200 19.44 -17.40 3.62
N ASP A 201 20.39 -18.25 3.20
CA ASP A 201 21.29 -18.98 4.09
C ASP A 201 22.14 -18.03 4.94
N ARG A 202 22.59 -16.92 4.35
CA ARG A 202 23.34 -15.89 5.08
C ARG A 202 22.50 -15.32 6.24
N LEU A 203 21.26 -14.92 5.99
CA LEU A 203 20.38 -14.36 7.02
C LEU A 203 19.99 -15.43 8.05
N ALA A 204 19.68 -16.64 7.59
CA ALA A 204 19.35 -17.79 8.44
C ALA A 204 20.50 -18.16 9.38
N SER A 205 21.76 -18.16 8.91
CA SER A 205 22.96 -18.41 9.74
C SER A 205 23.14 -17.40 10.88
N LYS A 206 22.48 -16.24 10.78
CA LYS A 206 22.46 -15.18 11.81
C LYS A 206 21.16 -15.16 12.61
N ASN A 207 20.29 -16.18 12.46
CA ASN A 207 18.95 -16.26 13.04
C ASN A 207 18.05 -15.07 12.67
N LEU A 208 18.21 -14.52 11.46
CA LEU A 208 17.42 -13.40 10.97
C LEU A 208 16.27 -13.89 10.08
N LYS A 209 15.16 -14.28 10.70
CA LYS A 209 13.89 -14.56 10.00
C LYS A 209 13.23 -13.26 9.54
N ALA A 210 12.40 -13.33 8.49
CA ALA A 210 11.65 -12.18 7.97
C ALA A 210 10.90 -11.41 9.07
N GLU A 211 10.29 -12.11 10.05
CA GLU A 211 9.56 -11.48 11.16
C GLU A 211 10.39 -10.49 11.98
N ILE A 212 11.72 -10.61 11.98
CA ILE A 212 12.61 -9.76 12.77
C ILE A 212 12.89 -8.43 12.05
N TYR A 213 13.05 -8.47 10.73
CA TYR A 213 13.53 -7.32 9.97
C TYR A 213 12.52 -6.73 8.97
N ALA A 214 11.62 -7.55 8.44
CA ALA A 214 10.68 -7.15 7.40
C ALA A 214 9.30 -6.77 7.96
N PHE A 215 9.02 -7.03 9.25
CA PHE A 215 7.71 -6.81 9.85
C PHE A 215 7.14 -5.41 9.58
N PRO A 216 7.86 -4.29 9.79
CA PRO A 216 7.33 -2.96 9.47
C PRO A 216 7.01 -2.77 7.98
N SER A 217 7.88 -3.24 7.10
CA SER A 217 7.75 -3.14 5.64
C SER A 217 6.61 -4.01 5.10
N VAL A 218 6.35 -5.17 5.69
CA VAL A 218 5.20 -6.01 5.32
C VAL A 218 3.93 -5.38 5.87
N MET A 219 3.87 -5.09 7.17
CA MET A 219 2.66 -4.57 7.85
C MET A 219 2.14 -3.26 7.23
N THR A 220 3.05 -2.39 6.78
CA THR A 220 2.69 -1.07 6.25
C THR A 220 2.81 -0.98 4.72
N LEU A 221 3.05 -2.10 4.03
CA LEU A 221 3.28 -2.13 2.58
C LEU A 221 4.35 -1.12 2.15
N CYS A 222 5.47 -1.14 2.86
CA CYS A 222 6.62 -0.24 2.76
C CYS A 222 6.32 1.25 3.00
N ALA A 223 5.13 1.63 3.46
CA ALA A 223 4.79 3.04 3.69
C ALA A 223 5.59 3.69 4.84
N CYS A 224 6.23 2.90 5.70
CA CYS A 224 7.18 3.39 6.69
C CYS A 224 8.63 3.55 6.18
N THR A 225 8.92 3.21 4.92
CA THR A 225 10.27 3.26 4.34
C THR A 225 10.42 4.54 3.50
N PRO A 226 11.11 5.59 4.01
CA PRO A 226 11.22 6.87 3.32
C PRO A 226 12.04 6.77 2.03
N PRO A 227 11.93 7.73 1.10
CA PRO A 227 11.08 8.93 1.16
C PRO A 227 9.64 8.69 0.68
N LEU A 228 8.71 9.57 1.08
CA LEU A 228 7.28 9.43 0.74
C LEU A 228 7.03 9.40 -0.78
N GLU A 229 7.75 10.18 -1.58
CA GLU A 229 7.59 10.20 -3.04
C GLU A 229 7.84 8.83 -3.69
N GLU A 230 8.81 8.08 -3.16
CA GLU A 230 9.12 6.71 -3.61
C GLU A 230 8.07 5.72 -3.10
N VAL A 231 7.54 5.91 -1.88
CA VAL A 231 6.41 5.13 -1.37
C VAL A 231 5.19 5.28 -2.28
N LEU A 232 4.85 6.50 -2.70
CA LEU A 232 3.71 6.75 -3.57
C LEU A 232 3.89 6.07 -4.94
N GLN A 233 5.10 6.09 -5.50
CA GLN A 233 5.40 5.37 -6.74
C GLN A 233 5.29 3.85 -6.59
N LEU A 234 5.74 3.30 -5.45
CA LEU A 234 5.57 1.88 -5.17
C LEU A 234 4.09 1.52 -5.01
N TRP A 235 3.30 2.37 -4.36
CA TRP A 235 1.85 2.19 -4.20
C TRP A 235 1.09 2.34 -5.52
N ASP A 236 1.55 3.19 -6.45
CA ASP A 236 1.01 3.24 -7.81
C ASP A 236 1.08 1.84 -8.47
N PHE A 237 2.20 1.13 -8.28
CA PHE A 237 2.38 -0.25 -8.73
C PHE A 237 1.52 -1.25 -7.95
N LEU A 238 1.54 -1.24 -6.62
CA LEU A 238 0.78 -2.18 -5.80
C LEU A 238 -0.73 -2.10 -6.05
N LEU A 239 -1.29 -0.89 -6.20
CA LEU A 239 -2.71 -0.72 -6.52
C LEU A 239 -3.05 -1.18 -7.94
N CYS A 240 -2.10 -1.07 -8.89
CA CYS A 240 -2.33 -1.52 -10.26
C CYS A 240 -2.25 -3.04 -10.42
N PHE A 241 -1.34 -3.70 -9.71
CA PHE A 241 -0.96 -5.10 -9.95
C PHE A 241 -1.28 -6.07 -8.81
N GLY A 242 -1.54 -5.55 -7.60
CA GLY A 242 -1.96 -6.33 -6.43
C GLY A 242 -1.04 -6.11 -5.23
N LEU A 243 -1.64 -6.01 -4.04
CA LEU A 243 -0.92 -5.73 -2.80
C LEU A 243 -0.02 -6.89 -2.36
N HIS A 244 -0.34 -8.11 -2.78
CA HIS A 244 0.47 -9.30 -2.51
C HIS A 244 1.90 -9.19 -3.01
N LEU A 245 2.14 -8.40 -4.06
CA LEU A 245 3.46 -8.16 -4.61
C LEU A 245 4.38 -7.41 -3.65
N ASN A 246 3.86 -6.78 -2.59
CA ASN A 246 4.69 -6.11 -1.60
C ASN A 246 5.71 -7.06 -0.96
N ILE A 247 5.39 -8.35 -0.80
CA ILE A 247 6.35 -9.35 -0.30
C ILE A 247 7.59 -9.42 -1.20
N LEU A 248 7.37 -9.48 -2.51
CA LEU A 248 8.45 -9.47 -3.50
C LEU A 248 9.13 -8.10 -3.58
N CYS A 249 8.43 -7.00 -3.31
CA CYS A 249 9.05 -5.67 -3.21
C CYS A 249 10.00 -5.56 -2.00
N VAL A 250 9.70 -6.21 -0.88
CA VAL A 250 10.63 -6.28 0.26
C VAL A 250 11.85 -7.13 -0.10
N ILE A 251 11.66 -8.28 -0.77
CA ILE A 251 12.78 -9.10 -1.27
C ILE A 251 13.63 -8.33 -2.26
N ALA A 252 13.02 -7.62 -3.21
CA ALA A 252 13.73 -6.77 -4.16
C ALA A 252 14.61 -5.72 -3.46
N GLN A 253 14.13 -5.11 -2.37
CA GLN A 253 14.96 -4.20 -1.56
C GLN A 253 16.15 -4.91 -0.94
N LEU A 254 16.01 -6.14 -0.43
CA LEU A 254 17.12 -6.94 0.09
C LEU A 254 18.16 -7.25 -1.00
N LEU A 255 17.70 -7.64 -2.20
CA LEU A 255 18.58 -7.97 -3.31
C LEU A 255 19.39 -6.75 -3.79
N LEU A 256 18.78 -5.56 -3.78
CA LEU A 256 19.48 -4.31 -4.12
C LEU A 256 20.62 -3.97 -3.15
N ILE A 257 20.59 -4.49 -1.93
CA ILE A 257 21.62 -4.30 -0.91
C ILE A 257 22.33 -5.61 -0.55
N LYS A 258 22.20 -6.65 -1.40
CA LYS A 258 22.72 -8.00 -1.11
C LYS A 258 24.19 -7.96 -0.76
N GLN A 259 25.01 -7.24 -1.54
CA GLN A 259 26.44 -7.16 -1.31
C GLN A 259 26.77 -6.67 0.10
N ASP A 260 26.12 -5.59 0.55
CA ASP A 260 26.32 -5.05 1.90
C ASP A 260 25.90 -6.05 2.99
N LEU A 261 24.81 -6.81 2.76
CA LEU A 261 24.33 -7.83 3.70
C LEU A 261 25.28 -9.04 3.79
N MET A 262 25.89 -9.43 2.66
CA MET A 262 26.84 -10.54 2.59
C MET A 262 28.16 -10.19 3.29
N GLU A 263 28.68 -8.99 3.04
CA GLU A 263 29.95 -8.51 3.59
C GLU A 263 29.84 -8.09 5.06
N SER A 264 28.69 -7.58 5.49
CA SER A 264 28.52 -7.08 6.84
C SER A 264 28.63 -8.19 7.90
N PRO A 265 29.44 -8.02 8.97
CA PRO A 265 29.46 -8.94 10.09
C PRO A 265 28.17 -8.92 10.91
N SER A 266 27.36 -7.85 10.77
CA SER A 266 26.09 -7.65 11.47
C SER A 266 25.01 -7.11 10.50
N PRO A 267 24.44 -7.97 9.63
CA PRO A 267 23.43 -7.57 8.65
C PRO A 267 22.22 -6.88 9.28
N MET A 268 21.86 -7.25 10.51
CA MET A 268 20.75 -6.65 11.25
C MET A 268 20.88 -5.13 11.44
N LYS A 269 22.10 -4.57 11.50
CA LYS A 269 22.29 -3.12 11.60
C LYS A 269 21.75 -2.39 10.36
N ILE A 270 21.94 -2.99 9.19
CA ILE A 270 21.44 -2.49 7.91
C ILE A 270 19.92 -2.72 7.85
N LEU A 271 19.47 -3.93 8.19
CA LEU A 271 18.06 -4.30 8.10
C LEU A 271 17.16 -3.57 9.11
N ARG A 272 17.70 -3.10 10.24
CA ARG A 272 16.93 -2.28 11.20
C ARG A 272 16.55 -0.92 10.62
N THR A 273 17.36 -0.40 9.71
CA THR A 273 17.13 0.87 9.04
C THR A 273 17.41 0.67 7.56
N PHE A 274 16.39 0.15 6.86
CA PHE A 274 16.47 -0.04 5.41
C PHE A 274 16.98 1.25 4.75
N PRO A 275 17.86 1.12 3.73
CA PRO A 275 18.23 2.25 2.90
C PRO A 275 16.98 2.95 2.33
N PRO A 276 17.09 4.23 1.95
CA PRO A 276 15.98 4.93 1.31
C PRO A 276 15.39 4.13 0.16
N LEU A 277 14.06 4.03 0.12
CA LEU A 277 13.32 3.29 -0.88
C LEU A 277 13.65 3.85 -2.28
N GLN A 278 13.86 2.94 -3.24
CA GLN A 278 14.01 3.28 -4.65
C GLN A 278 12.98 2.50 -5.45
N ALA A 279 11.80 3.07 -5.64
CA ALA A 279 10.63 2.40 -6.19
C ALA A 279 10.89 1.81 -7.57
N ARG A 280 11.57 2.54 -8.47
CA ARG A 280 11.83 2.05 -9.84
C ARG A 280 12.73 0.82 -9.88
N PRO A 281 13.92 0.82 -9.25
CA PRO A 281 14.71 -0.40 -9.08
C PRO A 281 13.92 -1.53 -8.43
N VAL A 282 13.19 -1.25 -7.34
CA VAL A 282 12.42 -2.25 -6.59
C VAL A 282 11.33 -2.89 -7.47
N ILE A 283 10.56 -2.10 -8.21
CA ILE A 283 9.53 -2.58 -9.13
C ILE A 283 10.16 -3.40 -10.25
N GLY A 284 11.28 -2.94 -10.82
CA GLY A 284 12.01 -3.63 -11.88
C GLY A 284 12.44 -5.04 -11.46
N VAL A 285 13.08 -5.15 -10.29
CA VAL A 285 13.47 -6.44 -9.71
C VAL A 285 12.24 -7.28 -9.38
N THR A 286 11.21 -6.70 -8.76
CA THR A 286 9.95 -7.41 -8.42
C THR A 286 9.34 -8.09 -9.65
N VAL A 287 9.25 -7.39 -10.78
CA VAL A 287 8.69 -7.94 -12.03
C VAL A 287 9.54 -9.08 -12.59
N ALA A 288 10.86 -9.04 -12.41
CA ALA A 288 11.72 -10.16 -12.77
C ALA A 288 11.44 -11.37 -11.87
N LEU A 289 11.44 -11.16 -10.55
CA LEU A 289 11.24 -12.21 -9.55
C LEU A 289 9.93 -12.98 -9.72
N VAL A 290 8.84 -12.33 -10.13
CA VAL A 290 7.53 -12.99 -10.32
C VAL A 290 7.63 -14.22 -11.22
N LYS A 291 8.54 -14.23 -12.20
CA LYS A 291 8.69 -15.36 -13.14
C LYS A 291 9.38 -16.57 -12.52
N ASP A 292 10.13 -16.35 -11.44
CA ASP A 292 10.93 -17.37 -10.77
C ASP A 292 10.16 -18.00 -9.59
N ILE A 293 9.01 -17.42 -9.20
CA ILE A 293 8.15 -17.95 -8.14
C ILE A 293 7.26 -19.07 -8.69
N PRO A 294 7.25 -20.27 -8.06
CA PRO A 294 6.33 -21.36 -8.38
C PRO A 294 4.86 -20.92 -8.33
N GLU A 295 4.03 -21.48 -9.22
CA GLU A 295 2.64 -21.05 -9.38
C GLU A 295 1.79 -21.25 -8.10
N ASP A 296 2.01 -22.34 -7.38
CA ASP A 296 1.38 -22.63 -6.09
C ASP A 296 1.76 -21.59 -5.03
N LEU A 297 3.04 -21.28 -4.89
CA LEU A 297 3.52 -20.24 -3.98
C LEU A 297 2.99 -18.85 -4.38
N TYR A 298 2.90 -18.56 -5.68
CA TYR A 298 2.30 -17.31 -6.16
C TYR A 298 0.81 -17.21 -5.81
N ARG A 299 0.06 -18.32 -5.84
CA ARG A 299 -1.35 -18.34 -5.40
C ARG A 299 -1.47 -18.06 -3.90
N GLU A 300 -0.56 -18.58 -3.08
CA GLU A 300 -0.49 -18.26 -1.64
C GLU A 300 -0.18 -16.76 -1.43
N LEU A 301 0.74 -16.18 -2.21
CA LEU A 301 0.98 -14.73 -2.22
C LEU A 301 -0.32 -13.98 -2.54
N VAL A 302 -1.05 -14.34 -3.59
CA VAL A 302 -2.32 -13.65 -3.92
C VAL A 302 -3.35 -13.75 -2.78
N ALA A 303 -3.40 -14.88 -2.09
CA ALA A 303 -4.41 -15.16 -1.07
C ALA A 303 -4.15 -14.48 0.28
N HIS A 304 -2.91 -14.40 0.74
CA HIS A 304 -2.59 -14.02 2.13
C HIS A 304 -3.17 -12.69 2.65
N PRO A 305 -3.45 -11.65 1.84
CA PRO A 305 -4.09 -10.44 2.35
C PRO A 305 -5.57 -10.65 2.74
N TYR A 306 -6.21 -11.72 2.25
CA TYR A 306 -7.66 -11.95 2.31
C TYR A 306 -8.07 -13.30 2.90
N ALA A 307 -7.27 -14.34 2.69
CA ALA A 307 -7.54 -15.71 3.10
C ALA A 307 -6.24 -16.39 3.53
N VAL A 308 -6.26 -16.99 4.72
CA VAL A 308 -5.19 -17.82 5.30
C VAL A 308 -5.83 -19.06 5.89
#